data_AF-A0A7S4KRR3-F1
#
_entry.id   AF-A0A7S4KRR3-F1
#
_cell.length_a   1.000
_cell.length_b   1.000
_cell.length_c   1.000
_cell.angle_alpha   90.00
_cell.angle_beta   90.00
_cell.angle_gamma   90.00
#
_symmetry.space_group_name_H-M   'P 1'
#
loop_
_entity.id
_entity.type
_entity.pdbx_description
1 polymer ?
#
loop_
_entity_poly.entity_id
_entity_poly.type
_entity_poly.pdbx_seq_one_letter_code
_entity_poly.pdbx_strand_id
1 'polypeptide(L)'
;MFLLEAGSAAFQISQVAYHFCQMMEYFHICVSYGPEWHPLQWNRAIGEKYAESWEHVLYLPQERKTRLFWRLTRSHQDFSERTLSPVVIARVWLELSKSEINNAVRQREEGELVRAHNSLMNCLHPFETAKKYTLSIEGGEKFQIEEEVGGVGEQISSLEVTLESGKLRQQGLALLRETMDAEDFDVEKVWLVTDYLKQAILKARASDLESELIATAEIGRVFGCLQLKEVAKVYYRQVIDNAEAMKPRIVHSEYWYQMAMNGLIEIRGAYWEQEEKKRMEQKKPILEKLKPELDALAEAEKKNVYEFLAYLFEKHPPKVEGWEKPAKIDVSTGKIICRKACGWYHPDKNQASKFGPEWEVLCEEILKMVSKKYQIFKE
;
A
#
# COMPACT_ATOMS: atom_id res chain seq x y z
N MET A 1 -23.12 11.56 -27.77
CA MET A 1 -22.78 12.01 -26.40
C MET A 1 -21.69 13.09 -26.43
N PHE A 2 -20.46 12.78 -26.89
CA PHE A 2 -19.37 13.75 -27.06
C PHE A 2 -19.72 15.04 -27.85
N LEU A 3 -20.50 14.94 -28.93
CA LEU A 3 -20.94 16.11 -29.71
C LEU A 3 -21.96 17.00 -28.97
N LEU A 4 -22.76 16.42 -28.06
CA LEU A 4 -23.73 17.16 -27.24
C LEU A 4 -23.03 17.89 -26.09
N GLU A 5 -22.04 17.26 -25.46
CA GLU A 5 -21.21 17.87 -24.42
C GLU A 5 -20.33 19.00 -24.98
N ALA A 6 -19.73 18.79 -26.16
CA ALA A 6 -18.97 19.84 -26.85
C ALA A 6 -19.84 21.04 -27.25
N GLY A 7 -21.08 20.79 -27.69
CA GLY A 7 -22.06 21.84 -28.00
C GLY A 7 -22.52 22.62 -26.77
N SER A 8 -22.71 21.95 -25.64
CA SER A 8 -23.08 22.58 -24.36
C SER A 8 -21.97 23.47 -23.81
N ALA A 9 -20.72 23.00 -23.84
CA ALA A 9 -19.58 23.80 -23.39
C ALA A 9 -19.31 25.01 -24.31
N ALA A 10 -19.46 24.86 -25.62
CA ALA A 10 -19.33 25.97 -26.57
C ALA A 10 -20.42 27.05 -26.34
N PHE A 11 -21.65 26.62 -26.04
CA PHE A 11 -22.75 27.53 -25.71
C PHE A 11 -22.49 28.32 -24.43
N GLN A 12 -22.03 27.67 -23.34
CA GLN A 12 -21.71 28.33 -22.08
C GLN A 12 -20.56 29.34 -22.23
N ILE A 13 -19.53 29.01 -23.03
CA ILE A 13 -18.43 29.95 -23.33
C ILE A 13 -18.93 31.15 -24.11
N SER A 14 -19.84 30.92 -25.05
CA SER A 14 -20.47 32.00 -25.82
C SER A 14 -21.29 32.92 -24.91
N GLN A 15 -21.93 32.39 -23.86
CA GLN A 15 -22.63 33.19 -22.85
C GLN A 15 -21.64 34.02 -22.00
N VAL A 16 -20.58 33.42 -21.46
CA VAL A 16 -19.55 34.18 -20.71
C VAL A 16 -18.98 35.31 -21.57
N ALA A 17 -18.62 35.02 -22.82
CA ALA A 17 -18.11 36.01 -23.75
C ALA A 17 -19.16 37.09 -24.09
N TYR A 18 -20.43 36.71 -24.26
CA TYR A 18 -21.53 37.64 -24.53
C TYR A 18 -21.71 38.65 -23.38
N HIS A 19 -21.82 38.19 -22.14
CA HIS A 19 -21.99 39.09 -20.99
C HIS A 19 -20.76 39.97 -20.76
N PHE A 20 -19.55 39.45 -21.01
CA PHE A 20 -18.33 40.24 -20.94
C PHE A 20 -18.28 41.30 -22.06
N CYS A 21 -18.69 40.97 -23.28
CA CYS A 21 -18.81 41.93 -24.38
C CYS A 21 -19.85 43.01 -24.06
N GLN A 22 -21.02 42.66 -23.52
CA GLN A 22 -22.03 43.64 -23.10
C GLN A 22 -21.49 44.58 -22.03
N MET A 23 -20.77 44.04 -21.04
CA MET A 23 -20.10 44.86 -20.02
C MET A 23 -19.10 45.84 -20.66
N MET A 24 -18.28 45.40 -21.62
CA MET A 24 -17.34 46.26 -22.34
C MET A 24 -18.04 47.33 -23.19
N GLU A 25 -19.18 47.01 -23.80
CA GLU A 25 -20.02 47.97 -24.52
C GLU A 25 -20.55 49.04 -23.57
N TYR A 26 -21.09 48.66 -22.41
CA TYR A 26 -21.53 49.62 -21.39
C TYR A 26 -20.38 50.48 -20.88
N PHE A 27 -19.21 49.89 -20.64
CA PHE A 27 -18.01 50.64 -20.25
C PHE A 27 -17.58 51.64 -21.33
N HIS A 28 -17.58 51.24 -22.60
CA HIS A 28 -17.23 52.10 -23.72
C HIS A 28 -18.21 53.27 -23.90
N ILE A 29 -19.52 53.01 -23.72
CA ILE A 29 -20.55 54.05 -23.69
C ILE A 29 -20.27 55.02 -22.54
N CYS A 30 -19.95 54.54 -21.34
CA CYS A 30 -19.64 55.40 -20.19
C CYS A 30 -18.43 56.31 -20.44
N VAL A 31 -17.35 55.76 -21.02
CA VAL A 31 -16.14 56.54 -21.36
C VAL A 31 -16.43 57.57 -22.45
N SER A 32 -17.26 57.22 -23.44
CA SER A 32 -17.54 58.07 -24.60
C SER A 32 -18.54 59.18 -24.33
N TYR A 33 -19.51 58.94 -23.43
CA TYR A 33 -20.62 59.87 -23.17
C TYR A 33 -20.52 60.59 -21.82
N GLY A 34 -19.53 60.26 -20.98
CA GLY A 34 -19.13 61.08 -19.83
C GLY A 34 -20.24 61.33 -18.78
N PRO A 35 -20.08 62.38 -17.94
CA PRO A 35 -20.92 62.64 -16.75
C PRO A 35 -22.39 63.00 -17.04
N GLU A 36 -22.78 63.12 -18.31
CA GLU A 36 -24.16 63.40 -18.73
C GLU A 36 -25.06 62.16 -18.66
N TRP A 37 -24.47 60.97 -18.58
CA TRP A 37 -25.19 59.70 -18.36
C TRP A 37 -25.21 59.34 -16.86
N HIS A 38 -26.41 59.14 -16.31
CA HIS A 38 -26.69 59.08 -14.87
C HIS A 38 -25.69 58.20 -14.08
N PRO A 39 -24.91 58.73 -13.10
CA PRO A 39 -23.79 58.03 -12.44
C PRO A 39 -24.12 56.70 -11.74
N LEU A 40 -25.40 56.46 -11.47
CA LEU A 40 -25.89 55.34 -10.65
C LEU A 40 -26.42 54.16 -11.47
N GLN A 41 -26.90 54.38 -12.70
CA GLN A 41 -27.55 53.32 -13.48
C GLN A 41 -26.54 52.44 -14.22
N TRP A 42 -25.43 53.02 -14.70
CA TRP A 42 -24.44 52.26 -15.47
C TRP A 42 -23.56 51.37 -14.57
N ASN A 43 -23.16 51.84 -13.39
CA ASN A 43 -22.41 51.03 -12.42
C ASN A 43 -23.18 49.75 -12.06
N ARG A 44 -24.51 49.90 -11.94
CA ARG A 44 -25.42 48.78 -11.72
C ARG A 44 -25.49 47.85 -12.94
N ALA A 45 -25.67 48.37 -14.15
CA ALA A 45 -25.75 47.55 -15.37
C ALA A 45 -24.43 46.80 -15.67
N ILE A 46 -23.28 47.46 -15.49
CA ILE A 46 -21.96 46.82 -15.61
C ILE A 46 -21.81 45.74 -14.52
N GLY A 47 -22.17 46.04 -13.27
CA GLY A 47 -22.15 45.08 -12.17
C GLY A 47 -23.04 43.86 -12.42
N GLU A 48 -24.26 44.06 -12.92
CA GLU A 48 -25.21 42.99 -13.27
C GLU A 48 -24.67 42.11 -14.41
N LYS A 49 -24.17 42.70 -15.52
CA LYS A 49 -23.56 41.91 -16.61
C LYS A 49 -22.28 41.20 -16.20
N TYR A 50 -21.50 41.83 -15.33
CA TYR A 50 -20.34 41.19 -14.74
C TYR A 50 -20.74 40.01 -13.85
N ALA A 51 -21.74 40.17 -12.99
CA ALA A 51 -22.27 39.09 -12.16
C ALA A 51 -22.83 37.92 -12.97
N GLU A 52 -23.64 38.19 -14.00
CA GLU A 52 -24.15 37.18 -14.93
C GLU A 52 -22.98 36.41 -15.59
N SER A 53 -21.91 37.11 -16.02
CA SER A 53 -20.74 36.45 -16.61
C SER A 53 -20.06 35.48 -15.63
N TRP A 54 -20.02 35.83 -14.35
CA TRP A 54 -19.45 35.00 -13.28
C TRP A 54 -20.33 33.78 -12.95
N GLU A 55 -21.65 33.95 -12.95
CA GLU A 55 -22.58 32.82 -12.84
C GLU A 55 -22.39 31.85 -14.02
N HIS A 56 -22.23 32.36 -15.24
CA HIS A 56 -21.96 31.52 -16.41
C HIS A 56 -20.61 30.78 -16.35
N VAL A 57 -19.61 31.33 -15.66
CA VAL A 57 -18.32 30.64 -15.40
C VAL A 57 -18.51 29.40 -14.53
N LEU A 58 -19.46 29.40 -13.59
CA LEU A 58 -19.74 28.23 -12.73
C LEU A 58 -20.19 27.01 -13.52
N TYR A 59 -20.81 27.22 -14.68
CA TYR A 59 -21.30 26.14 -15.55
C TYR A 59 -20.24 25.59 -16.51
N LEU A 60 -19.08 26.24 -16.63
CA LEU A 60 -18.01 25.77 -17.53
C LEU A 60 -17.40 24.44 -17.09
N PRO A 61 -16.89 23.63 -18.04
CA PRO A 61 -16.09 22.46 -17.72
C PRO A 61 -14.89 22.81 -16.82
N GLN A 62 -14.58 21.94 -15.87
CA GLN A 62 -13.66 22.22 -14.76
C GLN A 62 -12.28 22.75 -15.19
N GLU A 63 -11.67 22.15 -16.21
CA GLU A 63 -10.36 22.57 -16.73
C GLU A 63 -10.35 24.01 -17.27
N ARG A 64 -11.47 24.43 -17.89
CA ARG A 64 -11.62 25.78 -18.43
C ARG A 64 -11.98 26.76 -17.33
N LYS A 65 -12.85 26.36 -16.40
CA LYS A 65 -13.25 27.12 -15.21
C LYS A 65 -12.03 27.59 -14.43
N THR A 66 -11.12 26.69 -14.04
CA THR A 66 -9.92 27.02 -13.24
C THR A 66 -8.96 27.99 -13.93
N ARG A 67 -8.73 27.82 -15.24
CA ARG A 67 -7.82 28.69 -16.00
C ARG A 67 -8.38 30.09 -16.23
N LEU A 68 -9.68 30.18 -16.55
CA LEU A 68 -10.37 31.45 -16.68
C LEU A 68 -10.43 32.16 -15.33
N PHE A 69 -10.70 31.39 -14.27
CA PHE A 69 -10.82 31.88 -12.91
C PHE A 69 -9.56 32.59 -12.43
N TRP A 70 -8.42 31.90 -12.41
CA TRP A 70 -7.14 32.46 -11.96
C TRP A 70 -6.73 33.73 -12.72
N ARG A 71 -7.15 33.84 -13.99
CA ARG A 71 -6.92 35.06 -14.78
C ARG A 71 -7.86 36.17 -14.33
N LEU A 72 -9.16 35.88 -14.21
CA LEU A 72 -10.19 36.87 -13.90
C LEU A 72 -10.11 37.38 -12.46
N THR A 73 -9.86 36.53 -11.46
CA THR A 73 -9.69 37.00 -10.08
C THR A 73 -8.45 37.85 -9.93
N ARG A 74 -7.33 37.45 -10.54
CA ARG A 74 -6.08 38.24 -10.43
C ARG A 74 -6.16 39.60 -11.11
N SER A 75 -6.93 39.74 -12.21
CA SER A 75 -7.06 41.01 -12.93
C SER A 75 -8.23 41.87 -12.48
N HIS A 76 -9.23 41.31 -11.79
CA HIS A 76 -10.46 42.02 -11.42
C HIS A 76 -10.86 41.90 -9.94
N GLN A 77 -9.99 41.43 -9.04
CA GLN A 77 -10.33 41.20 -7.62
C GLN A 77 -11.12 42.35 -6.99
N ASP A 78 -10.59 43.58 -7.05
CA ASP A 78 -11.23 44.77 -6.48
C ASP A 78 -12.59 45.07 -7.08
N PHE A 79 -12.78 44.76 -8.36
CA PHE A 79 -14.05 44.96 -9.05
C PHE A 79 -15.05 43.87 -8.68
N SER A 80 -14.59 42.61 -8.60
CA SER A 80 -15.38 41.46 -8.17
C SER A 80 -15.93 41.63 -6.76
N GLU A 81 -15.11 42.07 -5.81
CA GLU A 81 -15.52 42.24 -4.41
C GLU A 81 -16.57 43.36 -4.23
N ARG A 82 -16.61 44.33 -5.16
CA ARG A 82 -17.56 45.46 -5.12
C ARG A 82 -18.87 45.19 -5.86
N THR A 83 -18.89 44.24 -6.80
CA THR A 83 -20.00 44.05 -7.73
C THR A 83 -20.72 42.71 -7.57
N LEU A 84 -20.02 41.67 -7.14
CA LEU A 84 -20.61 40.34 -6.99
C LEU A 84 -21.28 40.18 -5.64
N SER A 85 -22.36 39.39 -5.61
CA SER A 85 -22.97 38.98 -4.34
C SER A 85 -22.01 38.06 -3.57
N PRO A 86 -22.02 38.08 -2.22
CA PRO A 86 -21.22 37.17 -1.41
C PRO A 86 -21.45 35.69 -1.76
N VAL A 87 -22.66 35.34 -2.21
CA VAL A 87 -23.05 34.00 -2.67
C VAL A 87 -22.23 33.58 -3.90
N VAL A 88 -22.21 34.42 -4.94
CA VAL A 88 -21.45 34.14 -6.16
C VAL A 88 -19.96 34.05 -5.85
N ILE A 89 -19.43 34.98 -5.05
CA ILE A 89 -18.02 34.98 -4.65
C ILE A 89 -17.67 33.68 -3.90
N ALA A 90 -18.45 33.30 -2.89
CA ALA A 90 -18.20 32.10 -2.10
C ALA A 90 -18.21 30.83 -2.97
N ARG A 91 -19.23 30.64 -3.82
CA ARG A 91 -19.34 29.47 -4.70
C ARG A 91 -18.17 29.37 -5.66
N VAL A 92 -17.79 30.50 -6.25
CA VAL A 92 -16.72 30.56 -7.23
C VAL A 92 -15.35 30.19 -6.62
N TRP A 93 -15.02 30.74 -5.45
CA TRP A 93 -13.78 30.38 -4.74
C TRP A 93 -13.79 28.94 -4.25
N LEU A 94 -14.96 28.43 -3.84
CA LEU A 94 -15.12 27.05 -3.41
C LEU A 94 -14.90 26.06 -4.56
N GLU A 95 -15.41 26.37 -5.75
CA GLU A 95 -15.17 25.58 -6.97
C GLU A 95 -13.69 25.56 -7.37
N LEU A 96 -12.97 26.67 -7.14
CA LEU A 96 -11.52 26.68 -7.34
C LEU A 96 -10.82 25.73 -6.36
N SER A 97 -11.16 25.82 -5.08
CA SER A 97 -10.61 24.93 -4.05
C SER A 97 -10.84 23.45 -4.40
N LYS A 98 -12.07 23.08 -4.79
CA LYS A 98 -12.41 21.73 -5.26
C LYS A 98 -11.55 21.30 -6.46
N SER A 99 -11.28 22.21 -7.39
CA SER A 99 -10.41 21.92 -8.55
C SER A 99 -8.99 21.56 -8.15
N GLU A 100 -8.39 22.34 -7.25
CA GLU A 100 -7.04 22.10 -6.78
C GLU A 100 -6.93 20.84 -5.91
N ILE A 101 -7.98 20.52 -5.15
CA ILE A 101 -8.09 19.22 -4.45
C ILE A 101 -8.11 18.07 -5.45
N ASN A 102 -8.92 18.14 -6.51
CA ASN A 102 -8.95 17.11 -7.54
C ASN A 102 -7.60 16.95 -8.24
N ASN A 103 -6.89 18.06 -8.50
CA ASN A 103 -5.53 18.02 -9.03
C ASN A 103 -4.57 17.31 -8.06
N ALA A 104 -4.65 17.62 -6.76
CA ALA A 104 -3.82 17.03 -5.73
C ALA A 104 -4.09 15.53 -5.57
N VAL A 105 -5.35 15.09 -5.62
CA VAL A 105 -5.73 13.67 -5.59
C VAL A 105 -5.16 12.92 -6.80
N ARG A 106 -5.35 13.44 -8.02
CA ARG A 106 -4.80 12.82 -9.24
C ARG A 106 -3.27 12.70 -9.18
N GLN A 107 -2.58 13.77 -8.81
CA GLN A 107 -1.12 13.79 -8.70
C GLN A 107 -0.62 12.81 -7.63
N ARG A 108 -1.37 12.65 -6.53
CA ARG A 108 -1.07 11.66 -5.50
C ARG A 108 -1.17 10.23 -6.05
N GLU A 109 -2.22 9.93 -6.80
CA GLU A 109 -2.44 8.61 -7.43
C GLU A 109 -1.33 8.29 -8.45
N GLU A 110 -0.80 9.31 -9.13
CA GLU A 110 0.36 9.21 -10.03
C GLU A 110 1.71 9.10 -9.28
N GLY A 111 1.72 9.23 -7.94
CA GLY A 111 2.91 9.19 -7.10
C GLY A 111 3.70 10.50 -7.01
N GLU A 112 3.20 11.59 -7.60
CA GLU A 112 3.83 12.91 -7.62
C GLU A 112 3.54 13.73 -6.35
N LEU A 113 3.96 13.23 -5.17
CA LEU A 113 3.61 13.83 -3.87
C LEU A 113 3.97 15.31 -3.72
N VAL A 114 5.09 15.77 -4.31
CA VAL A 114 5.49 17.18 -4.28
C VAL A 114 4.50 18.05 -5.05
N ARG A 115 4.06 17.59 -6.23
CA ARG A 115 3.05 18.33 -7.01
C ARG A 115 1.70 18.31 -6.29
N ALA A 116 1.32 17.15 -5.75
CA ALA A 116 0.10 17.02 -4.97
C ALA A 116 0.06 17.98 -3.77
N HIS A 117 1.18 18.11 -3.04
CA HIS A 117 1.31 19.06 -1.94
C HIS A 117 1.20 20.51 -2.40
N ASN A 118 1.85 20.88 -3.51
CA ASN A 118 1.71 22.23 -4.08
C ASN A 118 0.25 22.54 -4.46
N SER A 119 -0.46 21.59 -5.06
CA SER A 119 -1.87 21.73 -5.41
C SER A 119 -2.75 21.88 -4.15
N LEU A 120 -2.48 21.11 -3.09
CA LEU A 120 -3.14 21.29 -1.80
C LEU A 120 -2.87 22.70 -1.22
N MET A 121 -1.62 23.18 -1.24
CA MET A 121 -1.31 24.55 -0.78
C MET A 121 -2.04 25.63 -1.58
N ASN A 122 -2.22 25.40 -2.89
CA ASN A 122 -2.96 26.31 -3.77
C ASN A 122 -4.48 26.33 -3.50
N CYS A 123 -5.04 25.30 -2.84
CA CYS A 123 -6.47 25.27 -2.51
C CYS A 123 -6.81 26.07 -1.24
N LEU A 124 -5.85 26.29 -0.34
CA LEU A 124 -6.08 26.91 0.97
C LEU A 124 -6.57 28.35 0.88
N HIS A 125 -5.94 29.18 0.03
CA HIS A 125 -6.38 30.57 -0.13
C HIS A 125 -7.80 30.69 -0.71
N PRO A 126 -8.13 29.97 -1.80
CA PRO A 126 -9.51 29.86 -2.29
C PRO A 126 -10.49 29.39 -1.22
N PHE A 127 -10.15 28.36 -0.46
CA PHE A 127 -10.98 27.81 0.60
C PHE A 127 -11.28 28.85 1.71
N GLU A 128 -10.25 29.48 2.26
CA GLU A 128 -10.41 30.49 3.31
C GLU A 128 -11.18 31.72 2.81
N THR A 129 -10.99 32.08 1.53
CA THR A 129 -11.75 33.16 0.90
C THR A 129 -13.23 32.79 0.78
N ALA A 130 -13.54 31.58 0.29
CA ALA A 130 -14.92 31.09 0.23
C ALA A 130 -15.59 31.11 1.61
N LYS A 131 -14.90 30.56 2.62
CA LYS A 131 -15.36 30.53 4.02
C LYS A 131 -15.63 31.92 4.58
N LYS A 132 -14.75 32.89 4.31
CA LYS A 132 -14.94 34.30 4.71
C LYS A 132 -16.22 34.88 4.13
N TYR A 133 -16.47 34.69 2.83
CA TYR A 133 -17.66 35.25 2.18
C TYR A 133 -18.95 34.56 2.59
N THR A 134 -18.90 33.27 2.94
CA THR A 134 -20.04 32.54 3.50
C THR A 134 -20.58 33.19 4.78
N LEU A 135 -19.71 33.78 5.61
CA LEU A 135 -20.13 34.50 6.82
C LEU A 135 -21.04 35.70 6.51
N SER A 136 -20.87 36.32 5.35
CA SER A 136 -21.63 37.48 4.88
C SER A 136 -22.93 37.11 4.14
N ILE A 137 -23.23 35.82 3.97
CA ILE A 137 -24.47 35.36 3.35
C ILE A 137 -25.58 35.24 4.41
N GLU A 138 -26.80 35.61 4.02
CA GLU A 138 -28.02 35.48 4.81
C GLU A 138 -29.05 34.60 4.07
N GLY A 139 -29.98 33.99 4.81
CA GLY A 139 -31.06 33.18 4.24
C GLY A 139 -30.67 31.74 3.87
N GLY A 140 -31.52 31.07 3.09
CA GLY A 140 -31.43 29.63 2.81
C GLY A 140 -30.20 29.20 2.00
N GLU A 141 -29.62 30.10 1.20
CA GLU A 141 -28.41 29.81 0.41
C GLU A 141 -27.16 29.68 1.28
N LYS A 142 -27.15 30.34 2.45
CA LYS A 142 -26.06 30.23 3.43
C LYS A 142 -25.84 28.79 3.85
N PHE A 143 -26.92 28.10 4.24
CA PHE A 143 -26.85 26.74 4.76
C PHE A 143 -26.22 25.77 3.74
N GLN A 144 -26.62 25.86 2.47
CA GLN A 144 -26.06 25.02 1.41
C GLN A 144 -24.56 25.27 1.21
N ILE A 145 -24.14 26.53 1.21
CA ILE A 145 -22.72 26.87 1.01
C ILE A 145 -21.90 26.50 2.25
N GLU A 146 -22.43 26.66 3.46
CA GLU A 146 -21.78 26.22 4.70
C GLU A 146 -21.55 24.70 4.72
N GLU A 147 -22.54 23.92 4.28
CA GLU A 147 -22.41 22.47 4.13
C GLU A 147 -21.33 22.11 3.10
N GLU A 148 -21.33 22.74 1.92
CA GLU A 148 -20.30 22.52 0.91
C GLU A 148 -18.90 22.92 1.41
N VAL A 149 -18.77 24.05 2.11
CA VAL A 149 -17.50 24.49 2.73
C VAL A 149 -17.04 23.49 3.78
N GLY A 150 -17.95 22.97 4.60
CA GLY A 150 -17.65 21.91 5.57
C GLY A 150 -17.07 20.66 4.90
N GLY A 151 -17.75 20.15 3.87
CA GLY A 151 -17.29 18.97 3.13
C GLY A 151 -15.94 19.18 2.42
N VAL A 152 -15.70 20.37 1.86
CA VAL A 152 -14.38 20.70 1.27
C VAL A 152 -13.30 20.79 2.35
N GLY A 153 -13.60 21.35 3.52
CA GLY A 153 -12.67 21.42 4.64
C GLY A 153 -12.24 20.03 5.14
N GLU A 154 -13.18 19.08 5.19
CA GLU A 154 -12.89 17.68 5.53
C GLU A 154 -11.97 17.02 4.49
N GLN A 155 -12.22 17.26 3.20
CA GLN A 155 -11.36 16.75 2.11
C GLN A 155 -9.93 17.31 2.18
N ILE A 156 -9.78 18.62 2.43
CA ILE A 156 -8.48 19.27 2.62
C ILE A 156 -7.74 18.62 3.79
N SER A 157 -8.42 18.49 4.94
CA SER A 157 -7.84 17.92 6.16
C SER A 157 -7.40 16.46 5.96
N SER A 158 -8.23 15.66 5.30
CA SER A 158 -7.92 14.26 4.96
C SER A 158 -6.70 14.17 4.03
N LEU A 159 -6.66 14.99 2.98
CA LEU A 159 -5.57 14.98 2.02
C LEU A 159 -4.25 15.49 2.61
N GLU A 160 -4.30 16.48 3.50
CA GLU A 160 -3.15 16.99 4.23
C GLU A 160 -2.49 15.88 5.05
N VAL A 161 -3.27 15.13 5.82
CA VAL A 161 -2.78 13.99 6.60
C VAL A 161 -2.07 12.96 5.70
N THR A 162 -2.69 12.56 4.60
CA THR A 162 -2.08 11.58 3.68
C THR A 162 -0.78 12.11 3.09
N LEU A 163 -0.75 13.36 2.63
CA LEU A 163 0.43 13.94 1.97
C LEU A 163 1.58 14.19 2.95
N GLU A 164 1.29 14.67 4.17
CA GLU A 164 2.32 14.84 5.20
C GLU A 164 2.94 13.49 5.60
N SER A 165 2.10 12.48 5.84
CA SER A 165 2.57 11.11 6.14
C SER A 165 3.41 10.55 4.99
N GLY A 166 2.94 10.72 3.74
CA GLY A 166 3.68 10.31 2.54
C GLY A 166 5.03 11.01 2.38
N LYS A 167 5.11 12.31 2.65
CA LYS A 167 6.36 13.09 2.60
C LYS A 167 7.38 12.59 3.63
N LEU A 168 6.94 12.37 4.87
CA LEU A 168 7.80 11.84 5.94
C LEU A 168 8.34 10.45 5.58
N ARG A 169 7.49 9.58 5.02
CA ARG A 169 7.93 8.27 4.49
C ARG A 169 8.98 8.42 3.39
N GLN A 170 8.73 9.25 2.38
CA GLN A 170 9.70 9.46 1.30
C GLN A 170 11.06 9.98 1.81
N GLN A 171 11.05 10.89 2.79
CA GLN A 171 12.28 11.38 3.42
C GLN A 171 13.01 10.26 4.17
N GLY A 172 12.30 9.48 4.98
CA GLY A 172 12.87 8.34 5.69
C GLY A 172 13.43 7.27 4.74
N LEU A 173 12.70 6.94 3.67
CA LEU A 173 13.13 5.95 2.69
C LEU A 173 14.31 6.40 1.84
N ALA A 174 14.36 7.68 1.47
CA ALA A 174 15.51 8.25 0.76
C ALA A 174 16.77 8.19 1.62
N LEU A 175 16.65 8.57 2.91
CA LEU A 175 17.75 8.49 3.86
C LEU A 175 18.18 7.03 4.14
N LEU A 176 17.23 6.10 4.21
CA LEU A 176 17.53 4.67 4.35
C LEU A 176 18.35 4.18 3.16
N ARG A 177 17.95 4.54 1.94
CA ARG A 177 18.68 4.16 0.72
C ARG A 177 20.10 4.69 0.74
N GLU A 178 20.27 5.97 1.07
CA GLU A 178 21.59 6.59 1.23
C GLU A 178 22.46 5.85 2.26
N THR A 179 21.85 5.43 3.38
CA THR A 179 22.55 4.73 4.46
C THR A 179 22.96 3.31 4.07
N MET A 180 22.14 2.62 3.27
CA MET A 180 22.43 1.26 2.79
C MET A 180 23.45 1.23 1.66
N ASP A 181 23.55 2.30 0.87
CA ASP A 181 24.49 2.44 -0.25
C ASP A 181 25.87 2.97 0.21
N ALA A 182 25.99 3.44 1.46
CA ALA A 182 27.24 3.96 2.02
C ALA A 182 28.24 2.83 2.34
N GLU A 183 29.55 3.11 2.22
CA GLU A 183 30.62 2.16 2.59
C GLU A 183 30.61 1.85 4.09
N ASP A 184 30.32 2.86 4.91
CA ASP A 184 30.19 2.74 6.37
C ASP A 184 28.71 2.77 6.79
N PHE A 185 28.32 1.78 7.60
CA PHE A 185 26.96 1.68 8.11
C PHE A 185 26.71 2.67 9.25
N ASP A 186 26.01 3.76 8.93
CA ASP A 186 25.67 4.81 9.89
C ASP A 186 24.38 4.48 10.67
N VAL A 187 24.57 4.00 11.90
CA VAL A 187 23.47 3.64 12.81
C VAL A 187 22.60 4.85 13.19
N GLU A 188 23.18 6.05 13.30
CA GLU A 188 22.43 7.26 13.66
C GLU A 188 21.42 7.64 12.56
N LYS A 189 21.83 7.51 11.29
CA LYS A 189 20.90 7.70 10.17
C LYS A 189 19.74 6.71 10.20
N VAL A 190 19.97 5.45 10.58
CA VAL A 190 18.88 4.46 10.69
C VAL A 190 17.88 4.81 11.79
N TRP A 191 18.34 5.37 12.91
CA TRP A 191 17.44 5.89 13.93
C TRP A 191 16.63 7.08 13.42
N LEU A 192 17.27 8.00 12.67
CA LEU A 192 16.57 9.12 12.06
C LEU A 192 15.51 8.66 11.03
N VAL A 193 15.80 7.63 10.23
CA VAL A 193 14.80 6.96 9.37
C VAL A 193 13.61 6.48 10.20
N THR A 194 13.89 5.79 11.30
CA THR A 194 12.85 5.25 12.19
C THR A 194 12.00 6.37 12.78
N ASP A 195 12.60 7.51 13.13
CA ASP A 195 11.89 8.68 13.64
C ASP A 195 10.99 9.33 12.60
N TYR A 196 11.44 9.45 11.34
CA TYR A 196 10.60 9.91 10.24
C TYR A 196 9.38 9.00 10.05
N LEU A 197 9.59 7.68 10.06
CA LEU A 197 8.50 6.73 9.88
C LEU A 197 7.53 6.72 11.07
N LYS A 198 8.02 6.87 12.31
CA LYS A 198 7.16 7.03 13.49
C LYS A 198 6.33 8.30 13.42
N GLN A 199 6.91 9.41 12.96
CA GLN A 199 6.16 10.65 12.73
C GLN A 199 5.10 10.46 11.64
N ALA A 200 5.40 9.71 10.57
CA ALA A 200 4.44 9.40 9.52
C ALA A 200 3.24 8.57 10.05
N ILE A 201 3.49 7.61 10.94
CA ILE A 201 2.47 6.85 11.67
C ILE A 201 1.61 7.78 12.53
N LEU A 202 2.25 8.63 13.34
CA LEU A 202 1.53 9.55 14.24
C LEU A 202 0.64 10.53 13.48
N LYS A 203 1.09 11.01 12.32
CA LYS A 203 0.31 11.89 11.45
C LYS A 203 -0.91 11.21 10.85
N ALA A 204 -0.75 9.96 10.41
CA ALA A 204 -1.82 9.19 9.77
C ALA A 204 -2.83 8.59 10.75
N ARG A 205 -2.46 8.44 12.02
CA ARG A 205 -3.25 7.74 13.03
C ARG A 205 -4.67 8.28 13.14
N ALA A 206 -5.64 7.37 13.15
CA ALA A 206 -7.08 7.61 13.24
C ALA A 206 -7.72 8.38 12.06
N SER A 207 -6.94 8.92 11.13
CA SER A 207 -7.44 9.69 9.98
C SER A 207 -7.19 8.98 8.64
N ASP A 208 -6.04 8.33 8.47
CA ASP A 208 -5.66 7.60 7.27
C ASP A 208 -5.00 6.26 7.66
N LEU A 209 -5.85 5.25 7.84
CA LEU A 209 -5.40 3.91 8.22
C LEU A 209 -4.41 3.33 7.19
N GLU A 210 -4.60 3.57 5.90
CA GLU A 210 -3.71 3.04 4.88
C GLU A 210 -2.30 3.62 5.02
N SER A 211 -2.18 4.94 5.13
CA SER A 211 -0.87 5.58 5.34
C SER A 211 -0.20 5.13 6.64
N GLU A 212 -0.98 4.91 7.72
CA GLU A 212 -0.48 4.35 8.97
C GLU A 212 0.11 2.93 8.77
N LEU A 213 -0.62 2.06 8.07
CA LEU A 213 -0.16 0.69 7.81
C LEU A 213 1.06 0.64 6.90
N ILE A 214 1.13 1.51 5.88
CA ILE A 214 2.31 1.54 5.02
C ILE A 214 3.56 1.96 5.81
N ALA A 215 3.48 3.04 6.59
CA ALA A 215 4.59 3.48 7.42
C ALA A 215 5.00 2.40 8.44
N THR A 216 4.03 1.71 9.03
CA THR A 216 4.25 0.59 9.96
C THR A 216 4.99 -0.57 9.28
N ALA A 217 4.61 -0.93 8.05
CA ALA A 217 5.27 -1.97 7.28
C ALA A 217 6.72 -1.57 6.93
N GLU A 218 6.96 -0.31 6.57
CA GLU A 218 8.29 0.22 6.28
C GLU A 218 9.20 0.20 7.51
N ILE A 219 8.69 0.49 8.71
CA ILE A 219 9.44 0.33 9.97
C ILE A 219 9.82 -1.14 10.19
N GLY A 220 8.87 -2.05 9.97
CA GLY A 220 9.14 -3.49 10.04
C GLY A 220 10.30 -3.89 9.14
N ARG A 221 10.35 -3.35 7.91
CA ARG A 221 11.46 -3.57 6.97
C ARG A 221 12.79 -3.05 7.50
N VAL A 222 12.83 -1.82 8.06
CA VAL A 222 14.05 -1.26 8.64
C VAL A 222 14.59 -2.17 9.75
N PHE A 223 13.76 -2.60 10.69
CA PHE A 223 14.18 -3.52 11.74
C PHE A 223 14.58 -4.90 11.22
N GLY A 224 13.94 -5.37 10.14
CA GLY A 224 14.32 -6.60 9.44
C GLY A 224 15.74 -6.52 8.87
N CYS A 225 16.08 -5.41 8.21
CA CYS A 225 17.43 -5.15 7.69
C CYS A 225 18.48 -5.12 8.81
N LEU A 226 18.13 -4.57 9.98
CA LEU A 226 18.98 -4.55 11.18
C LEU A 226 19.11 -5.91 11.90
N GLN A 227 18.54 -7.00 11.37
CA GLN A 227 18.48 -8.31 12.01
C GLN A 227 17.73 -8.33 13.36
N LEU A 228 16.93 -7.30 13.67
CA LEU A 228 16.08 -7.22 14.85
C LEU A 228 14.74 -7.89 14.59
N LYS A 229 14.78 -9.21 14.30
CA LYS A 229 13.66 -9.99 13.76
C LYS A 229 12.42 -9.98 14.67
N GLU A 230 12.59 -10.11 15.98
CA GLU A 230 11.44 -10.09 16.91
C GLU A 230 10.76 -8.73 16.95
N VAL A 231 11.51 -7.63 16.80
CA VAL A 231 10.94 -6.27 16.71
C VAL A 231 10.20 -6.10 15.38
N ALA A 232 10.85 -6.46 14.26
CA ALA A 232 10.24 -6.41 12.93
C ALA A 232 8.91 -7.18 12.85
N LYS A 233 8.87 -8.37 13.45
CA LYS A 233 7.68 -9.23 13.54
C LYS A 233 6.50 -8.56 14.23
N VAL A 234 6.72 -7.73 15.25
CA VAL A 234 5.65 -6.98 15.92
C VAL A 234 5.00 -6.00 14.93
N TYR A 235 5.81 -5.23 14.21
CA TYR A 235 5.33 -4.30 13.20
C TYR A 235 4.60 -5.00 12.05
N TYR A 236 5.17 -6.09 11.52
CA TYR A 236 4.51 -6.82 10.45
C TYR A 236 3.18 -7.45 10.88
N ARG A 237 3.08 -8.00 12.11
CA ARG A 237 1.80 -8.49 12.64
C ARG A 237 0.77 -7.37 12.76
N GLN A 238 1.18 -6.23 13.30
CA GLN A 238 0.29 -5.07 13.41
C GLN A 238 -0.30 -4.67 12.05
N VAL A 239 0.51 -4.73 10.98
CA VAL A 239 0.03 -4.46 9.62
C VAL A 239 -1.06 -5.46 9.19
N ILE A 240 -0.81 -6.76 9.38
CA ILE A 240 -1.76 -7.81 8.99
C ILE A 240 -3.05 -7.75 9.82
N ASP A 241 -2.92 -7.60 11.14
CA ASP A 241 -4.05 -7.58 12.07
C ASP A 241 -4.95 -6.37 11.82
N ASN A 242 -4.37 -5.20 11.53
CA ASN A 242 -5.12 -3.98 11.29
C ASN A 242 -5.64 -3.84 9.84
N ALA A 243 -5.07 -4.56 8.87
CA ALA A 243 -5.55 -4.57 7.48
C ALA A 243 -7.01 -5.08 7.38
N GLU A 244 -7.44 -5.92 8.31
CA GLU A 244 -8.82 -6.41 8.41
C GLU A 244 -9.85 -5.28 8.61
N ALA A 245 -9.45 -4.17 9.23
CA ALA A 245 -10.31 -3.00 9.43
C ALA A 245 -10.58 -2.23 8.13
N MET A 246 -9.88 -2.54 7.02
CA MET A 246 -10.09 -1.89 5.72
C MET A 246 -11.20 -2.54 4.88
N LYS A 247 -11.88 -3.57 5.38
CA LYS A 247 -13.01 -4.20 4.67
C LYS A 247 -14.11 -3.17 4.34
N PRO A 248 -14.72 -3.23 3.14
CA PRO A 248 -14.66 -4.33 2.16
C PRO A 248 -13.49 -4.27 1.18
N ARG A 249 -12.59 -3.28 1.27
CA ARG A 249 -11.42 -3.20 0.37
C ARG A 249 -10.51 -4.40 0.59
N ILE A 250 -10.15 -5.07 -0.50
CA ILE A 250 -9.21 -6.19 -0.51
C ILE A 250 -7.80 -5.62 -0.71
N VAL A 251 -6.94 -5.75 0.31
CA VAL A 251 -5.58 -5.17 0.31
C VAL A 251 -4.46 -6.20 0.10
N HIS A 252 -4.81 -7.47 -0.15
CA HIS A 252 -3.84 -8.57 -0.27
C HIS A 252 -2.84 -8.41 -1.44
N SER A 253 -3.20 -7.64 -2.47
CA SER A 253 -2.35 -7.31 -3.61
C SER A 253 -1.48 -6.07 -3.37
N GLU A 254 -1.73 -5.32 -2.30
CA GLU A 254 -0.99 -4.08 -2.03
C GLU A 254 0.44 -4.40 -1.59
N TYR A 255 1.39 -3.64 -2.11
CA TYR A 255 2.81 -3.92 -1.89
C TYR A 255 3.19 -3.92 -0.41
N TRP A 256 2.59 -3.04 0.39
CA TRP A 256 2.89 -2.90 1.82
C TRP A 256 2.38 -4.10 2.63
N TYR A 257 1.23 -4.67 2.22
CA TYR A 257 0.69 -5.88 2.82
C TYR A 257 1.54 -7.10 2.46
N GLN A 258 1.90 -7.24 1.18
CA GLN A 258 2.80 -8.29 0.71
C GLN A 258 4.17 -8.21 1.38
N MET A 259 4.71 -7.01 1.56
CA MET A 259 5.97 -6.77 2.26
C MET A 259 5.90 -7.28 3.71
N ALA A 260 4.84 -6.96 4.45
CA ALA A 260 4.67 -7.46 5.81
C ALA A 260 4.50 -8.99 5.88
N MET A 261 3.70 -9.56 4.96
CA MET A 261 3.49 -11.00 4.87
C MET A 261 4.80 -11.75 4.58
N ASN A 262 5.55 -11.30 3.58
CA ASN A 262 6.83 -11.88 3.19
C ASN A 262 7.85 -11.77 4.33
N GLY A 263 7.92 -10.62 5.00
CA GLY A 263 8.77 -10.44 6.18
C GLY A 263 8.46 -11.44 7.31
N LEU A 264 7.18 -11.75 7.56
CA LEU A 264 6.81 -12.79 8.53
C LEU A 264 7.20 -14.20 8.08
N ILE A 265 7.10 -14.50 6.78
CA ILE A 265 7.53 -15.78 6.21
C ILE A 265 9.03 -15.96 6.37
N GLU A 266 9.83 -14.93 6.03
CA GLU A 266 11.29 -14.94 6.17
C GLU A 266 11.72 -15.15 7.61
N ILE A 267 11.08 -14.46 8.56
CA ILE A 267 11.38 -14.61 9.99
C ILE A 267 11.08 -16.03 10.46
N ARG A 268 9.96 -16.62 10.04
CA ARG A 268 9.64 -18.03 10.34
C ARG A 268 10.64 -18.98 9.70
N GLY A 269 11.01 -18.77 8.44
CA GLY A 269 12.00 -19.58 7.72
C GLY A 269 13.35 -19.61 8.45
N ALA A 270 13.84 -18.43 8.84
CA ALA A 270 15.10 -18.32 9.58
C ALA A 270 15.07 -19.06 10.94
N TYR A 271 13.92 -19.10 11.61
CA TYR A 271 13.75 -19.88 12.84
C TYR A 271 13.86 -21.39 12.55
N TRP A 272 13.18 -21.88 11.51
CA TRP A 272 13.25 -23.29 11.11
C TRP A 272 14.65 -23.71 10.68
N GLU A 273 15.37 -22.84 9.96
CA GLU A 273 16.77 -23.10 9.58
C GLU A 273 17.69 -23.22 10.81
N GLN A 274 17.48 -22.39 11.84
CA GLN A 274 18.24 -22.49 13.07
C GLN A 274 17.93 -23.79 13.83
N GLU A 275 16.65 -24.16 13.93
CA GLU A 275 16.24 -25.41 14.55
C GLU A 275 16.78 -26.63 13.79
N GLU A 276 16.76 -26.61 12.46
CA GLU A 276 17.32 -27.68 11.64
C GLU A 276 18.84 -27.77 11.81
N LYS A 277 19.56 -26.64 11.88
CA LYS A 277 21.01 -26.63 12.18
C LYS A 277 21.30 -27.26 13.53
N LYS A 278 20.59 -26.87 14.60
CA LYS A 278 20.76 -27.48 15.93
C LYS A 278 20.45 -28.97 15.89
N ARG A 279 19.39 -29.38 15.19
CA ARG A 279 19.02 -30.79 15.02
C ARG A 279 20.13 -31.58 14.33
N MET A 280 20.71 -31.02 13.27
CA MET A 280 21.83 -31.64 12.54
C MET A 280 23.11 -31.69 13.39
N GLU A 281 23.39 -30.66 14.18
CA GLU A 281 24.51 -30.64 15.14
C GLU A 281 24.36 -31.73 16.20
N GLN A 282 23.14 -31.93 16.74
CA GLN A 282 22.85 -33.02 17.69
C GLN A 282 22.97 -34.41 17.05
N LYS A 283 22.61 -34.55 15.77
CA LYS A 283 22.70 -35.81 15.02
C LYS A 283 24.13 -36.14 14.58
N LYS A 284 24.98 -35.15 14.34
CA LYS A 284 26.35 -35.33 13.86
C LYS A 284 27.19 -36.37 14.63
N PRO A 285 27.28 -36.35 15.98
CA PRO A 285 28.04 -37.37 16.71
C PRO A 285 27.44 -38.77 16.58
N ILE A 286 26.12 -38.89 16.44
CA ILE A 286 25.44 -40.16 16.23
C ILE A 286 25.73 -40.68 14.82
N LEU A 287 25.70 -39.82 13.81
CA LEU A 287 26.04 -40.16 12.43
C LEU A 287 27.50 -40.60 12.30
N GLU A 288 28.44 -39.98 13.03
CA GLU A 288 29.83 -40.41 13.07
C GLU A 288 30.00 -41.82 13.65
N LYS A 289 29.24 -42.16 14.70
CA LYS A 289 29.22 -43.51 15.28
C LYS A 289 28.58 -44.54 14.34
N LEU A 290 27.50 -44.18 13.66
CA LEU A 290 26.76 -45.05 12.74
C LEU A 290 27.41 -45.15 11.37
N LYS A 291 28.41 -44.33 11.07
CA LYS A 291 29.11 -44.29 9.77
C LYS A 291 29.45 -45.67 9.18
N PRO A 292 30.07 -46.62 9.90
CA PRO A 292 30.35 -47.94 9.33
C PRO A 292 29.07 -48.72 8.95
N GLU A 293 27.99 -48.59 9.72
CA GLU A 293 26.70 -49.23 9.41
C GLU A 293 26.02 -48.55 8.20
N LEU A 294 26.09 -47.22 8.13
CA LEU A 294 25.56 -46.43 7.02
C LEU A 294 26.32 -46.68 5.72
N ASP A 295 27.65 -46.84 5.78
CA ASP A 295 28.48 -47.18 4.62
C ASP A 295 28.13 -48.59 4.10
N ALA A 296 27.89 -49.55 4.99
CA ALA A 296 27.45 -50.90 4.61
C ALA A 296 26.04 -50.89 4.00
N LEU A 297 25.13 -50.08 4.55
CA LEU A 297 23.79 -49.86 4.00
C LEU A 297 23.83 -49.17 2.63
N ALA A 298 24.69 -48.17 2.43
CA ALA A 298 24.88 -47.48 1.16
C ALA A 298 25.44 -48.41 0.08
N GLU A 299 26.36 -49.32 0.44
CA GLU A 299 26.85 -50.34 -0.49
C GLU A 299 25.75 -51.36 -0.86
N ALA A 300 24.91 -51.75 0.11
CA ALA A 300 23.73 -52.55 -0.17
C ALA A 300 22.70 -51.79 -1.02
N GLU A 301 22.56 -50.47 -0.85
CA GLU A 301 21.64 -49.62 -1.62
C GLU A 301 22.01 -49.59 -3.10
N LYS A 302 23.29 -49.75 -3.48
CA LYS A 302 23.69 -49.81 -4.91
C LYS A 302 23.10 -51.01 -5.65
N LYS A 303 22.69 -52.05 -4.92
CA LYS A 303 22.07 -53.25 -5.48
C LYS A 303 20.63 -52.99 -5.93
N ASN A 304 20.02 -53.97 -6.57
CA ASN A 304 18.60 -53.89 -6.91
C ASN A 304 17.73 -53.82 -5.64
N VAL A 305 16.51 -53.33 -5.78
CA VAL A 305 15.60 -53.08 -4.64
C VAL A 305 15.31 -54.33 -3.81
N TYR A 306 15.26 -55.52 -4.41
CA TYR A 306 14.96 -56.76 -3.71
C TYR A 306 16.15 -57.20 -2.84
N GLU A 307 17.36 -57.13 -3.39
CA GLU A 307 18.60 -57.40 -2.66
C GLU A 307 18.84 -56.40 -1.52
N PHE A 308 18.56 -55.12 -1.77
CA PHE A 308 18.64 -54.09 -0.74
C PHE A 308 17.67 -54.35 0.41
N LEU A 309 16.39 -54.63 0.12
CA LEU A 309 15.39 -54.92 1.15
C LEU A 309 15.71 -56.20 1.92
N ALA A 310 16.21 -57.25 1.24
CA ALA A 310 16.63 -58.49 1.89
C ALA A 310 17.79 -58.23 2.88
N TYR A 311 18.81 -57.49 2.45
CA TYR A 311 19.92 -57.08 3.31
C TYR A 311 19.44 -56.25 4.49
N LEU A 312 18.59 -55.24 4.23
CA LEU A 312 18.06 -54.34 5.24
C LEU A 312 17.30 -55.10 6.35
N PHE A 313 16.39 -56.01 6.00
CA PHE A 313 15.63 -56.77 6.99
C PHE A 313 16.44 -57.85 7.70
N GLU A 314 17.57 -58.27 7.14
CA GLU A 314 18.48 -59.19 7.81
C GLU A 314 19.35 -58.46 8.84
N LYS A 315 19.92 -57.31 8.48
CA LYS A 315 20.87 -56.58 9.32
C LYS A 315 20.23 -55.59 10.28
N HIS A 316 19.12 -54.97 9.88
CA HIS A 316 18.44 -53.94 10.66
C HIS A 316 16.93 -54.19 10.73
N PRO A 317 16.46 -55.33 11.30
CA PRO A 317 15.03 -55.64 11.35
C PRO A 317 14.22 -54.52 12.06
N PRO A 318 13.05 -54.12 11.52
CA PRO A 318 12.17 -53.16 12.17
C PRO A 318 11.79 -53.58 13.60
N LYS A 319 11.79 -52.62 14.52
CA LYS A 319 11.43 -52.84 15.94
C LYS A 319 9.95 -52.54 16.25
N VAL A 320 9.16 -52.25 15.23
CA VAL A 320 7.73 -51.88 15.36
C VAL A 320 6.85 -53.11 15.56
N GLU A 321 5.78 -52.95 16.35
CA GLU A 321 4.80 -54.01 16.58
C GLU A 321 4.08 -54.41 15.28
N GLY A 322 3.87 -55.72 15.09
CA GLY A 322 3.26 -56.27 13.88
C GLY A 322 4.18 -56.35 12.67
N TRP A 323 5.50 -56.14 12.82
CA TRP A 323 6.46 -56.48 11.77
C TRP A 323 6.63 -57.99 11.66
N GLU A 324 6.51 -58.49 10.43
CA GLU A 324 6.83 -59.86 10.05
C GLU A 324 7.79 -59.85 8.86
N LYS A 325 8.82 -60.69 8.91
CA LYS A 325 9.77 -60.82 7.82
C LYS A 325 9.05 -61.35 6.57
N PRO A 326 9.10 -60.65 5.43
CA PRO A 326 8.45 -61.13 4.21
C PRO A 326 9.01 -62.49 3.77
N ALA A 327 8.13 -63.44 3.45
CA ALA A 327 8.51 -64.78 3.02
C ALA A 327 9.21 -64.80 1.65
N LYS A 328 8.88 -63.84 0.78
CA LYS A 328 9.50 -63.67 -0.54
C LYS A 328 9.61 -62.18 -0.88
N ILE A 329 10.75 -61.77 -1.40
CA ILE A 329 11.01 -60.41 -1.89
C ILE A 329 11.42 -60.52 -3.35
N ASP A 330 10.48 -60.24 -4.25
CA ASP A 330 10.66 -60.37 -5.70
C ASP A 330 9.88 -59.29 -6.47
N VAL A 331 9.91 -59.36 -7.80
CA VAL A 331 9.25 -58.39 -8.68
C VAL A 331 7.76 -58.19 -8.36
N SER A 332 7.05 -59.26 -8.00
CA SER A 332 5.61 -59.23 -7.72
C SER A 332 5.27 -58.58 -6.37
N THR A 333 6.21 -58.61 -5.42
CA THR A 333 5.99 -58.21 -4.02
C THR A 333 6.76 -56.95 -3.61
N GLY A 334 7.82 -56.58 -4.35
CA GLY A 334 8.76 -55.54 -3.97
C GLY A 334 8.13 -54.17 -3.75
N LYS A 335 7.19 -53.72 -4.60
CA LYS A 335 6.51 -52.42 -4.44
C LYS A 335 5.72 -52.33 -3.13
N ILE A 336 5.01 -53.40 -2.77
CA ILE A 336 4.22 -53.47 -1.54
C ILE A 336 5.15 -53.49 -0.32
N ILE A 337 6.23 -54.26 -0.39
CA ILE A 337 7.20 -54.39 0.71
C ILE A 337 7.96 -53.08 0.91
N CYS A 338 8.39 -52.39 -0.15
CA CYS A 338 9.04 -51.08 -0.05
C CYS A 338 8.10 -50.04 0.60
N ARG A 339 6.82 -50.01 0.20
CA ARG A 339 5.83 -49.12 0.82
C ARG A 339 5.63 -49.43 2.31
N LYS A 340 5.57 -50.72 2.69
CA LYS A 340 5.48 -51.13 4.10
C LYS A 340 6.74 -50.74 4.87
N ALA A 341 7.92 -50.91 4.27
CA ALA A 341 9.20 -50.51 4.85
C ALA A 341 9.25 -49.01 5.17
N CYS A 342 8.75 -48.12 4.28
CA CYS A 342 8.60 -46.69 4.61
C CYS A 342 7.78 -46.48 5.89
N GLY A 343 6.70 -47.26 6.08
CA GLY A 343 5.86 -47.18 7.27
C GLY A 343 6.42 -47.87 8.52
N TRP A 344 7.38 -48.79 8.36
CA TRP A 344 8.05 -49.48 9.47
C TRP A 344 9.23 -48.67 10.03
N TYR A 345 9.98 -47.97 9.18
CA TYR A 345 11.10 -47.11 9.59
C TYR A 345 10.71 -45.62 9.77
N HIS A 346 9.41 -45.29 9.73
CA HIS A 346 8.96 -43.90 9.93
C HIS A 346 9.33 -43.38 11.33
N PRO A 347 9.80 -42.12 11.47
CA PRO A 347 10.16 -41.52 12.76
C PRO A 347 9.05 -41.61 13.80
N ASP A 348 7.78 -41.39 13.41
CA ASP A 348 6.62 -41.48 14.31
C ASP A 348 6.55 -42.79 15.11
N LYS A 349 7.04 -43.90 14.53
CA LYS A 349 7.05 -45.23 15.17
C LYS A 349 8.39 -45.63 15.76
N ASN A 350 9.46 -44.87 15.50
CA ASN A 350 10.83 -45.19 15.89
C ASN A 350 11.47 -44.07 16.71
N GLN A 351 10.67 -43.45 17.60
CA GLN A 351 11.10 -42.33 18.42
C GLN A 351 12.27 -42.71 19.36
N ALA A 352 13.19 -41.75 19.58
CA ALA A 352 14.32 -41.95 20.49
C ALA A 352 13.92 -42.37 21.90
N SER A 353 12.75 -41.93 22.39
CA SER A 353 12.21 -42.28 23.71
C SER A 353 11.94 -43.79 23.87
N LYS A 354 11.61 -44.50 22.79
CA LYS A 354 11.25 -45.94 22.83
C LYS A 354 12.43 -46.84 22.43
N PHE A 355 13.26 -46.41 21.48
CA PHE A 355 14.29 -47.28 20.89
C PHE A 355 15.72 -46.71 20.93
N GLY A 356 15.89 -45.54 21.53
CA GLY A 356 17.17 -44.84 21.64
C GLY A 356 17.47 -43.93 20.44
N PRO A 357 18.29 -42.88 20.64
CA PRO A 357 18.58 -41.87 19.62
C PRO A 357 19.37 -42.43 18.43
N GLU A 358 20.20 -43.44 18.63
CA GLU A 358 20.96 -44.10 17.55
C GLU A 358 20.03 -44.84 16.58
N TRP A 359 19.01 -45.53 17.11
CA TRP A 359 18.02 -46.22 16.27
C TRP A 359 17.13 -45.24 15.50
N GLU A 360 16.69 -44.15 16.14
CA GLU A 360 15.89 -43.11 15.50
C GLU A 360 16.62 -42.51 14.29
N VAL A 361 17.88 -42.11 14.46
CA VAL A 361 18.71 -41.55 13.38
C VAL A 361 18.96 -42.58 12.28
N LEU A 362 19.24 -43.83 12.64
CA LEU A 362 19.42 -44.90 11.66
C LEU A 362 18.14 -45.15 10.84
N CYS A 363 16.98 -45.17 11.49
CA CYS A 363 15.66 -45.28 10.84
C CYS A 363 15.40 -44.14 9.85
N GLU A 364 15.77 -42.90 10.19
CA GLU A 364 15.65 -41.77 9.27
C GLU A 364 16.50 -41.96 8.01
N GLU A 365 17.75 -42.39 8.13
CA GLU A 365 18.62 -42.64 6.96
C GLU A 365 18.13 -43.84 6.14
N ILE A 366 17.71 -44.93 6.79
CA ILE A 366 17.08 -46.08 6.12
C ILE A 366 15.84 -45.62 5.35
N LEU A 367 14.99 -44.79 5.96
CA LEU A 367 13.77 -44.28 5.33
C LEU A 367 14.07 -43.47 4.07
N LYS A 368 15.14 -42.66 4.05
CA LYS A 368 15.57 -41.94 2.84
C LYS A 368 15.92 -42.92 1.71
N MET A 369 16.74 -43.93 2.00
CA MET A 369 17.16 -44.95 1.02
C MET A 369 15.97 -45.76 0.49
N VAL A 370 15.10 -46.24 1.38
CA VAL A 370 13.89 -47.00 1.02
C VAL A 370 12.92 -46.13 0.21
N SER A 371 12.76 -44.86 0.56
CA SER A 371 11.87 -43.93 -0.16
C SER A 371 12.38 -43.66 -1.58
N LYS A 372 13.69 -43.50 -1.76
CA LYS A 372 14.32 -43.38 -3.08
C LYS A 372 14.10 -44.64 -3.93
N LYS A 373 14.26 -45.84 -3.35
CA LYS A 373 13.95 -47.10 -4.02
C LYS A 373 12.46 -47.25 -4.37
N TYR A 374 11.56 -46.75 -3.52
CA TYR A 374 10.12 -46.77 -3.79
C TYR A 374 9.73 -45.86 -4.96
N GLN A 375 10.42 -44.73 -5.16
CA GLN A 375 10.17 -43.84 -6.30
C GLN A 375 10.40 -44.52 -7.66
N ILE A 376 11.33 -45.48 -7.75
CA ILE A 376 11.58 -46.28 -8.97
C ILE A 376 10.32 -47.05 -9.44
N PHE A 377 9.37 -47.34 -8.52
CA PHE A 377 8.11 -48.01 -8.86
C PHE A 377 6.94 -47.07 -9.18
N LYS A 378 7.16 -45.76 -9.13
CA LYS A 378 6.18 -44.73 -9.52
C LYS A 378 6.36 -44.28 -10.96
N GLU A 379 7.59 -44.33 -11.45
CA GLU A 379 7.93 -44.34 -12.88
C GLU A 379 7.56 -45.70 -13.48
#